data_AF-A0A6L3MTB5-F1
#
_entry.id   AF-A0A6L3MTB5-F1
#
_cell.length_a   1.000
_cell.length_b   1.000
_cell.length_c   1.000
_cell.angle_alpha   90.00
_cell.angle_beta   90.00
_cell.angle_gamma   90.00
#
_symmetry.space_group_name_H-M   'P 1'
#
loop_
_entity.id
_entity.type
_entity.pdbx_description
1 polymer ?
#
loop_
_entity_poly.entity_id
_entity_poly.type
_entity_poly.pdbx_seq_one_letter_code
_entity_poly.pdbx_strand_id
1 'polypeptide(L)'
;MINDHPSLLVVPPPIDDESPASWLLRISEKHHVSCETLLQAFGIKMSNDPDISLRPEDMLRIGRGTGVPEHRLRTLGDTFSAIRQDRFLTRLLVTDKSSSVKYRFCRECLRTDPIPYFRIQWRFLDWKYCPIHRIELSDHCGQCGCSRSGMSLGRISNDKARGIRTCHRCRHSLAALRRSAADARATDTIITLQRHVVTASLIDMEEIDGPVNRCVLRWYLLWYVRQYRPEFGTTVGAQRPRASFLDIGDDLPNILAMYKRRRWGSTLRQSRAPTEPPAVPRKRVIPPW
;
A
#
# COMPACT_ATOMS: atom_id res chain seq x y z
N MET A 1 -25.16 11.94 30.76
CA MET A 1 -25.26 10.68 29.99
C MET A 1 -23.86 10.15 29.83
N ILE A 2 -23.54 9.03 30.47
CA ILE A 2 -22.29 8.32 30.17
C ILE A 2 -22.47 7.84 28.73
N ASN A 3 -21.66 8.35 27.82
CA ASN A 3 -21.65 7.87 26.45
C ASN A 3 -21.08 6.44 26.50
N ASP A 4 -21.96 5.45 26.69
CA ASP A 4 -21.65 4.01 26.69
C ASP A 4 -21.30 3.53 25.28
N HIS A 5 -20.27 4.13 24.70
CA HIS A 5 -19.63 3.55 23.54
C HIS A 5 -18.74 2.40 24.03
N PRO A 6 -18.88 1.20 23.45
CA PRO A 6 -18.01 0.10 23.80
C PRO A 6 -16.55 0.49 23.54
N SER A 7 -15.67 0.03 24.41
CA SER A 7 -14.22 0.23 24.31
C SER A 7 -13.52 -1.07 24.68
N LEU A 8 -12.40 -1.33 24.01
CA LEU A 8 -11.53 -2.44 24.36
C LEU A 8 -10.53 -2.00 25.42
N LEU A 9 -10.27 -2.86 26.41
CA LEU A 9 -9.25 -2.61 27.43
C LEU A 9 -7.86 -2.39 26.83
N VAL A 10 -7.55 -3.12 25.75
CA VAL A 10 -6.26 -3.04 25.06
C VAL A 10 -6.43 -3.41 23.59
N VAL A 11 -5.70 -2.72 22.72
CA VAL A 11 -5.50 -3.12 21.32
C VAL A 11 -4.01 -3.13 21.03
N PRO A 12 -3.51 -4.01 20.13
CA PRO A 12 -2.15 -3.90 19.65
C PRO A 12 -1.97 -2.55 18.93
N PRO A 13 -0.84 -1.85 19.12
CA PRO A 13 -0.53 -0.71 18.29
C PRO A 13 -0.38 -1.18 16.82
N PRO A 14 -0.85 -0.38 15.84
CA PRO A 14 -0.56 -0.63 14.44
C PRO A 14 0.94 -0.81 14.22
N ILE A 15 1.34 -1.72 13.33
CA ILE A 15 2.72 -1.82 12.88
C ILE A 15 2.90 -0.88 11.68
N ASP A 16 4.10 -0.32 11.51
CA ASP A 16 4.39 0.49 10.33
C ASP A 16 4.24 -0.39 9.09
N ASP A 17 3.60 0.13 8.05
CA ASP A 17 3.25 -0.61 6.83
C ASP A 17 2.22 -1.75 6.97
N GLU A 18 1.56 -1.86 8.12
CA GLU A 18 0.45 -2.78 8.36
C GLU A 18 -0.84 -2.35 7.64
N SER A 19 -1.57 -3.32 7.09
CA SER A 19 -2.88 -3.04 6.50
C SER A 19 -4.01 -2.96 7.54
N PRO A 20 -5.08 -2.18 7.28
CA PRO A 20 -6.28 -2.14 8.11
C PRO A 20 -6.83 -3.54 8.46
N ALA A 21 -6.88 -4.43 7.47
CA ALA A 21 -7.31 -5.80 7.63
C ALA A 21 -6.41 -6.57 8.63
N SER A 22 -5.10 -6.44 8.50
CA SER A 22 -4.14 -7.08 9.39
C SER A 22 -4.33 -6.63 10.83
N TRP A 23 -4.47 -5.31 11.05
CA TRP A 23 -4.67 -4.77 12.38
C TRP A 23 -5.96 -5.32 13.02
N LEU A 24 -7.05 -5.36 12.26
CA LEU A 24 -8.32 -5.96 12.71
C LEU A 24 -8.19 -7.45 13.07
N LEU A 25 -7.44 -8.23 12.28
CA LEU A 25 -7.13 -9.63 12.59
C LEU A 25 -6.35 -9.76 13.88
N ARG A 26 -5.35 -8.91 14.13
CA ARG A 26 -4.55 -8.96 15.37
C ARG A 26 -5.36 -8.59 16.59
N ILE A 27 -6.26 -7.62 16.49
CA ILE A 27 -7.21 -7.30 17.58
C ILE A 27 -8.10 -8.52 17.85
N SER A 28 -8.66 -9.08 16.79
CA SER A 28 -9.55 -10.24 16.87
C SER A 28 -8.85 -11.44 17.50
N GLU A 29 -7.61 -11.73 17.08
CA GLU A 29 -6.76 -12.77 17.65
C GLU A 29 -6.49 -12.53 19.14
N LYS A 30 -6.18 -11.29 19.53
CA LYS A 30 -5.91 -10.90 20.91
C LYS A 30 -7.13 -11.06 21.84
N HIS A 31 -8.33 -10.80 21.33
CA HIS A 31 -9.58 -10.89 22.09
C HIS A 31 -10.34 -12.20 21.85
N HIS A 32 -9.81 -13.10 21.04
CA HIS A 32 -10.43 -14.37 20.65
C HIS A 32 -11.84 -14.25 20.03
N VAL A 33 -12.18 -13.09 19.47
CA VAL A 33 -13.48 -12.83 18.81
C VAL A 33 -13.32 -12.77 17.30
N SER A 34 -14.36 -13.12 16.54
CA SER A 34 -14.33 -12.87 15.10
C SER A 34 -14.27 -11.37 14.81
N CYS A 35 -13.71 -10.98 13.67
CA CYS A 35 -13.70 -9.57 13.31
C CYS A 35 -15.11 -9.03 13.04
N GLU A 36 -16.05 -9.88 12.60
CA GLU A 36 -17.45 -9.50 12.43
C GLU A 36 -18.08 -9.14 13.76
N THR A 37 -17.92 -10.01 14.77
CA THR A 37 -18.34 -9.74 16.15
C THR A 37 -17.69 -8.47 16.70
N LEU A 38 -16.38 -8.30 16.44
CA LEU A 38 -15.64 -7.11 16.85
C LEU A 38 -16.21 -5.84 16.21
N LEU A 39 -16.35 -5.79 14.89
CA LEU A 39 -16.90 -4.61 14.20
C LEU A 39 -18.35 -4.34 14.62
N GLN A 40 -19.17 -5.39 14.76
CA GLN A 40 -20.56 -5.28 15.21
C GLN A 40 -20.66 -4.65 16.61
N ALA A 41 -19.77 -5.03 17.53
CA ALA A 41 -19.72 -4.43 18.87
C ALA A 41 -19.54 -2.92 18.79
N PHE A 42 -18.76 -2.40 17.84
CA PHE A 42 -18.55 -0.97 17.62
C PHE A 42 -19.59 -0.32 16.68
N GLY A 43 -20.64 -1.03 16.29
CA GLY A 43 -21.64 -0.56 15.35
C GLY A 43 -21.10 -0.32 13.93
N ILE A 44 -20.04 -1.03 13.56
CA ILE A 44 -19.40 -0.94 12.24
C ILE A 44 -19.84 -2.15 11.41
N LYS A 45 -20.35 -1.89 10.20
CA LYS A 45 -20.80 -2.96 9.30
C LYS A 45 -19.61 -3.65 8.65
N MET A 46 -19.59 -4.98 8.69
CA MET A 46 -18.60 -5.78 7.98
C MET A 46 -18.73 -5.62 6.45
N SER A 47 -17.59 -5.44 5.79
CA SER A 47 -17.46 -5.32 4.34
C SER A 47 -16.66 -6.50 3.77
N ASN A 48 -16.80 -6.73 2.46
CA ASN A 48 -15.96 -7.69 1.75
C ASN A 48 -14.48 -7.26 1.68
N ASP A 49 -14.21 -5.94 1.69
CA ASP A 49 -12.86 -5.36 1.72
C ASP A 49 -12.72 -4.36 2.87
N PRO A 50 -12.24 -4.78 4.06
CA PRO A 50 -12.02 -3.87 5.18
C PRO A 50 -10.86 -2.88 4.93
N ASP A 51 -9.90 -3.21 4.06
CA ASP A 51 -8.78 -2.29 3.76
C ASP A 51 -9.27 -1.03 3.07
N ILE A 52 -10.28 -1.19 2.21
CA ILE A 52 -10.91 -0.07 1.51
C ILE A 52 -12.06 0.53 2.32
N SER A 53 -12.85 -0.29 3.02
CA SER A 53 -14.08 0.21 3.66
C SER A 53 -13.85 0.88 5.00
N LEU A 54 -12.90 0.41 5.82
CA LEU A 54 -12.64 1.01 7.13
C LEU A 54 -11.99 2.38 6.94
N ARG A 55 -12.51 3.37 7.64
CA ARG A 55 -12.06 4.76 7.58
C ARG A 55 -11.37 5.19 8.87
N PRO A 56 -10.68 6.33 8.92
CA PRO A 56 -10.06 6.84 10.15
C PRO A 56 -11.02 6.89 11.34
N GLU A 57 -12.29 7.21 11.10
CA GLU A 57 -13.31 7.33 12.15
C GLU A 57 -13.62 5.97 12.78
N ASP A 58 -13.63 4.91 11.98
CA ASP A 58 -13.81 3.53 12.44
C ASP A 58 -12.61 3.09 13.28
N MET A 59 -11.38 3.39 12.82
CA MET A 59 -10.15 3.07 13.54
C MET A 59 -10.07 3.78 14.89
N LEU A 60 -10.41 5.07 14.92
CA LEU A 60 -10.48 5.87 16.14
C LEU A 60 -11.57 5.35 17.09
N ARG A 61 -12.71 4.89 16.55
CA ARG A 61 -13.78 4.29 17.36
C ARG A 61 -13.30 3.00 18.04
N ILE A 62 -12.62 2.12 17.31
CA ILE A 62 -12.08 0.86 17.85
C ILE A 62 -10.95 1.11 18.86
N GLY A 63 -10.08 2.08 18.58
CA GLY A 63 -8.93 2.43 19.44
C GLY A 63 -9.25 3.39 20.58
N ARG A 64 -10.50 3.88 20.70
CA ARG A 64 -10.89 4.83 21.75
C ARG A 64 -10.68 4.24 23.14
N GLY A 65 -10.08 5.02 24.03
CA GLY A 65 -9.80 4.61 25.41
C GLY A 65 -8.62 3.65 25.53
N THR A 66 -7.95 3.34 24.42
CA THR A 66 -6.71 2.55 24.41
C THR A 66 -5.50 3.48 24.46
N GLY A 67 -4.35 2.98 24.89
CA GLY A 67 -3.09 3.73 24.88
C GLY A 67 -2.48 3.96 23.49
N VAL A 68 -3.20 3.66 22.40
CA VAL A 68 -2.68 3.86 21.03
C VAL A 68 -2.86 5.32 20.61
N PRO A 69 -1.80 6.00 20.15
CA PRO A 69 -1.92 7.39 19.70
C PRO A 69 -2.87 7.54 18.51
N GLU A 70 -3.78 8.53 18.57
CA GLU A 70 -4.79 8.77 17.53
C GLU A 70 -4.21 8.94 16.12
N HIS A 71 -3.06 9.61 15.99
CA HIS A 71 -2.44 9.83 14.68
C HIS A 71 -2.12 8.51 13.97
N ARG A 72 -1.70 7.46 14.70
CA ARG A 72 -1.41 6.15 14.11
C ARG A 72 -2.66 5.46 13.61
N LEU A 73 -3.78 5.63 14.33
CA LEU A 73 -5.09 5.11 13.92
C LEU A 73 -5.62 5.82 12.67
N ARG A 74 -5.43 7.14 12.59
CA ARG A 74 -5.76 7.93 11.39
C ARG A 74 -4.94 7.49 10.19
N THR A 75 -3.61 7.43 10.32
CA THR A 75 -2.72 6.95 9.24
C THR A 75 -3.11 5.56 8.74
N LEU A 76 -3.47 4.65 9.65
CA LEU A 76 -3.95 3.32 9.26
C LEU A 76 -5.26 3.40 8.43
N GLY A 77 -6.24 4.20 8.86
CA GLY A 77 -7.51 4.37 8.14
C GLY A 77 -7.38 5.13 6.81
N ASP A 78 -6.38 6.01 6.70
CA ASP A 78 -6.09 6.81 5.51
C ASP A 78 -5.20 6.09 4.49
N THR A 79 -4.61 4.96 4.87
CA THR A 79 -3.67 4.20 4.03
C THR A 79 -4.17 3.94 2.59
N PHE A 80 -5.48 3.70 2.42
CA PHE A 80 -6.09 3.44 1.12
C PHE A 80 -7.02 4.58 0.65
N SER A 81 -6.84 5.81 1.15
CA SER A 81 -7.70 6.97 0.83
C SER A 81 -7.76 7.24 -0.67
N ALA A 82 -6.62 7.31 -1.35
CA ALA A 82 -6.52 7.56 -2.79
C ALA A 82 -7.27 6.51 -3.61
N ILE A 83 -7.11 5.23 -3.24
CA ILE A 83 -7.77 4.10 -3.92
C ILE A 83 -9.28 4.09 -3.65
N ARG A 84 -9.70 4.53 -2.46
CA ARG A 84 -11.12 4.68 -2.10
C ARG A 84 -11.80 5.76 -2.93
N GLN A 85 -11.09 6.84 -3.26
CA GLN A 85 -11.60 7.96 -4.05
C GLN A 85 -11.66 7.66 -5.56
N ASP A 86 -10.71 6.89 -6.11
CA ASP A 86 -10.72 6.48 -7.52
C ASP A 86 -10.91 4.97 -7.68
N ARG A 87 -12.13 4.58 -8.08
CA ARG A 87 -12.51 3.18 -8.34
C ARG A 87 -11.62 2.52 -9.40
N PHE A 88 -11.00 3.27 -10.30
CA PHE A 88 -10.05 2.70 -11.26
C PHE A 88 -8.80 2.13 -10.56
N LEU A 89 -8.32 2.79 -9.51
CA LEU A 89 -7.14 2.35 -8.76
C LEU A 89 -7.38 1.05 -7.99
N THR A 90 -8.63 0.68 -7.72
CA THR A 90 -8.95 -0.65 -7.15
C THR A 90 -8.48 -1.80 -8.06
N ARG A 91 -8.31 -1.56 -9.37
CA ARG A 91 -7.75 -2.53 -10.34
C ARG A 91 -6.27 -2.81 -10.12
N LEU A 92 -5.58 -2.00 -9.34
CA LEU A 92 -4.18 -2.24 -8.95
C LEU A 92 -4.07 -3.26 -7.80
N LEU A 93 -5.19 -3.58 -7.15
CA LEU A 93 -5.25 -4.48 -6.02
C LEU A 93 -5.49 -5.94 -6.44
N VAL A 94 -4.96 -6.88 -5.66
CA VAL A 94 -5.14 -8.31 -5.92
C VAL A 94 -6.56 -8.73 -5.57
N THR A 95 -7.24 -9.38 -6.52
CA THR A 95 -8.55 -10.02 -6.34
C THR A 95 -8.55 -11.43 -6.97
N ASP A 96 -9.49 -12.32 -6.61
CA ASP A 96 -9.78 -13.50 -7.45
C ASP A 96 -10.61 -13.13 -8.69
N LYS A 97 -10.87 -14.17 -9.50
CA LYS A 97 -11.82 -14.18 -10.61
C LYS A 97 -13.25 -13.79 -10.21
N SER A 98 -13.66 -14.01 -8.94
CA SER A 98 -14.96 -13.56 -8.42
C SER A 98 -14.90 -12.16 -7.81
N SER A 99 -13.81 -11.40 -8.05
CA SER A 99 -13.57 -10.06 -7.49
C SER A 99 -13.51 -10.00 -5.96
N SER A 100 -13.33 -11.13 -5.28
CA SER A 100 -13.05 -11.17 -3.86
C SER A 100 -11.62 -10.69 -3.60
N VAL A 101 -11.49 -9.86 -2.57
CA VAL A 101 -10.23 -9.32 -2.03
C VAL A 101 -9.22 -10.43 -1.81
N LYS A 102 -7.93 -10.19 -2.08
CA LYS A 102 -6.85 -11.15 -1.83
C LYS A 102 -5.59 -10.52 -1.23
N TYR A 103 -4.84 -11.33 -0.50
CA TYR A 103 -3.46 -10.99 -0.14
C TYR A 103 -2.49 -11.92 -0.84
N ARG A 104 -1.39 -11.35 -1.32
CA ARG A 104 -0.15 -12.11 -1.39
C ARG A 104 0.55 -12.10 -0.03
N PHE A 105 1.54 -12.94 0.18
CA PHE A 105 2.32 -12.94 1.40
C PHE A 105 3.68 -13.60 1.19
N CYS A 106 4.66 -13.12 1.95
CA CYS A 106 5.96 -13.77 2.03
C CYS A 106 5.91 -14.79 3.15
N ARG A 107 6.09 -16.07 2.79
CA ARG A 107 6.12 -17.17 3.77
C ARG A 107 7.24 -17.00 4.79
N GLU A 108 8.38 -16.48 4.35
CA GLU A 108 9.52 -16.25 5.22
C GLU A 108 9.30 -15.06 6.17
N CYS A 109 8.71 -13.94 5.73
CA CYS A 109 8.29 -12.87 6.65
C CYS A 109 7.28 -13.40 7.67
N LEU A 110 6.25 -14.11 7.20
CA LEU A 110 5.30 -14.75 8.11
C LEU A 110 5.95 -15.79 9.01
N ARG A 111 7.19 -16.25 8.78
CA ARG A 111 7.92 -17.15 9.68
C ARG A 111 8.78 -16.38 10.67
N THR A 112 9.55 -15.41 10.18
CA THR A 112 10.61 -14.71 10.92
C THR A 112 10.15 -13.45 11.63
N ASP A 113 9.07 -12.81 11.18
CA ASP A 113 8.55 -11.60 11.82
C ASP A 113 8.19 -11.91 13.29
N PRO A 114 8.72 -11.15 14.27
CA PRO A 114 8.40 -11.34 15.69
C PRO A 114 6.89 -11.23 15.96
N ILE A 115 6.25 -10.27 15.29
CA ILE A 115 4.80 -10.12 15.25
C ILE A 115 4.39 -10.28 13.79
N PRO A 116 3.67 -11.36 13.40
CA PRO A 116 3.28 -11.60 12.02
C PRO A 116 2.14 -10.67 11.64
N TYR A 117 2.20 -10.05 10.47
CA TYR A 117 1.18 -9.13 9.99
C TYR A 117 1.09 -9.13 8.45
N PHE A 118 -0.04 -8.68 7.90
CA PHE A 118 -0.14 -8.40 6.47
C PHE A 118 0.25 -6.96 6.18
N ARG A 119 1.13 -6.81 5.21
CA ARG A 119 1.66 -5.52 4.78
C ARG A 119 0.77 -4.92 3.71
N ILE A 120 0.69 -3.60 3.68
CA ILE A 120 -0.09 -2.84 2.70
C ILE A 120 0.27 -3.24 1.26
N GLN A 121 1.57 -3.33 0.97
CA GLN A 121 2.06 -3.57 -0.39
C GLN A 121 1.63 -4.96 -0.90
N TRP A 122 1.36 -5.91 -0.01
CA TRP A 122 0.90 -7.25 -0.38
C TRP A 122 -0.53 -7.27 -0.98
N ARG A 123 -1.26 -6.14 -0.91
CA ARG A 123 -2.52 -5.92 -1.62
C ARG A 123 -2.34 -5.60 -3.10
N PHE A 124 -1.14 -5.29 -3.59
CA PHE A 124 -0.94 -4.81 -4.95
C PHE A 124 -0.53 -5.90 -5.93
N LEU A 125 -1.06 -5.82 -7.16
CA LEU A 125 -0.78 -6.76 -8.25
C LEU A 125 0.70 -6.79 -8.64
N ASP A 126 1.38 -5.65 -8.58
CA ASP A 126 2.78 -5.49 -8.99
C ASP A 126 3.77 -5.78 -7.88
N TRP A 127 3.29 -5.91 -6.65
CA TRP A 127 4.08 -6.42 -5.54
C TRP A 127 4.13 -7.95 -5.62
N LYS A 128 5.07 -8.45 -6.43
CA LYS A 128 5.24 -9.90 -6.69
C LYS A 128 6.34 -10.52 -5.86
N TYR A 129 7.35 -9.75 -5.48
CA TYR A 129 8.50 -10.27 -4.74
C TYR A 129 8.66 -9.62 -3.39
N CYS A 130 9.11 -10.38 -2.40
CA CYS A 130 9.45 -9.84 -1.10
C CYS A 130 10.79 -9.07 -1.20
N PRO A 131 10.88 -7.79 -0.81
CA PRO A 131 12.14 -7.05 -0.85
C PRO A 131 13.19 -7.55 0.15
N ILE A 132 12.74 -8.19 1.25
CA ILE A 132 13.61 -8.72 2.31
C ILE A 132 14.21 -10.07 1.88
N HIS A 133 13.34 -11.01 1.55
CA HIS A 133 13.73 -12.40 1.27
C HIS A 133 14.01 -12.66 -0.22
N ARG A 134 13.68 -11.71 -1.10
CA ARG A 134 13.84 -11.76 -2.57
C ARG A 134 13.15 -12.94 -3.24
N ILE A 135 12.14 -13.52 -2.62
CA ILE A 135 11.33 -14.62 -3.17
C ILE A 135 9.99 -14.11 -3.68
N GLU A 136 9.39 -14.85 -4.61
CA GLU A 136 8.03 -14.60 -5.05
C GLU A 136 7.03 -14.80 -3.89
N LEU A 137 6.04 -13.90 -3.83
CA LEU A 137 5.00 -13.93 -2.81
C LEU A 137 3.94 -14.96 -3.20
N SER A 138 3.48 -15.72 -2.21
CA SER A 138 2.38 -16.67 -2.39
C SER A 138 1.04 -16.00 -2.21
N ASP A 139 0.03 -16.43 -2.95
CA ASP A 139 -1.35 -15.98 -2.82
C ASP A 139 -2.30 -17.11 -2.36
N HIS A 140 -1.75 -18.28 -2.06
CA HIS A 140 -2.48 -19.48 -1.66
C HIS A 140 -1.75 -20.25 -0.56
N CYS A 141 -2.51 -21.00 0.22
CA CYS A 141 -1.96 -21.96 1.16
C CYS A 141 -1.45 -23.19 0.40
N GLY A 142 -0.22 -23.60 0.68
CA GLY A 142 0.37 -24.74 -0.03
C GLY A 142 -0.11 -26.12 0.41
N GLN A 143 -0.96 -26.22 1.44
CA GLN A 143 -1.60 -27.48 1.83
C GLN A 143 -2.94 -27.69 1.11
N CYS A 144 -3.84 -26.69 1.12
CA CYS A 144 -5.18 -26.79 0.52
C CYS A 144 -5.28 -26.21 -0.90
N GLY A 145 -4.27 -25.48 -1.37
CA GLY A 145 -4.33 -24.66 -2.59
C GLY A 145 -5.30 -23.47 -2.51
N CYS A 146 -5.99 -23.29 -1.37
CA CYS A 146 -6.98 -22.26 -1.22
C CYS A 146 -6.31 -20.89 -1.18
N SER A 147 -6.72 -20.02 -2.11
CA SER A 147 -6.20 -18.67 -2.19
C SER A 147 -6.64 -17.88 -0.97
N ARG A 148 -5.72 -17.09 -0.41
CA ARG A 148 -6.05 -16.21 0.69
C ARG A 148 -6.81 -15.03 0.11
N SER A 149 -8.13 -15.18 -0.04
CA SER A 149 -8.97 -14.01 -0.04
C SER A 149 -8.67 -13.25 1.25
N GLY A 150 -8.63 -11.92 1.17
CA GLY A 150 -8.36 -10.91 2.18
C GLY A 150 -8.34 -11.37 3.63
N MET A 151 -9.37 -12.16 3.94
CA MET A 151 -10.27 -11.94 5.02
C MET A 151 -11.47 -12.84 4.69
N SER A 152 -11.48 -14.10 5.12
CA SER A 152 -12.77 -14.75 5.40
C SER A 152 -13.32 -14.14 6.69
N LEU A 153 -13.58 -12.84 6.65
CA LEU A 153 -13.82 -12.00 7.83
C LEU A 153 -15.14 -12.26 8.54
N GLY A 154 -16.01 -13.08 7.96
CA GLY A 154 -17.34 -13.31 8.51
C GLY A 154 -18.06 -14.50 7.87
N ARG A 155 -17.35 -15.51 7.36
CA ARG A 155 -18.01 -16.72 6.81
C ARG A 155 -17.34 -18.03 7.21
N ILE A 156 -16.80 -18.08 8.42
CA ILE A 156 -16.48 -19.36 9.04
C ILE A 156 -17.26 -19.41 10.34
N SER A 157 -18.33 -20.20 10.30
CA SER A 157 -19.38 -20.43 11.29
C SER A 157 -18.90 -21.03 12.63
N ASN A 158 -17.66 -20.78 13.04
CA ASN A 158 -17.08 -21.28 14.27
C ASN A 158 -16.17 -20.22 14.91
N ASP A 159 -16.81 -19.23 15.53
CA ASP A 159 -16.54 -18.52 16.80
C ASP A 159 -15.13 -18.20 17.31
N LYS A 160 -14.05 -18.39 16.56
CA LYS A 160 -12.71 -17.94 16.99
C LYS A 160 -11.96 -17.22 15.88
N ALA A 161 -11.34 -16.11 16.25
CA ALA A 161 -10.37 -15.40 15.43
C ALA A 161 -9.32 -16.37 14.88
N ARG A 162 -8.98 -16.22 13.60
CA ARG A 162 -7.90 -16.96 12.98
C ARG A 162 -6.68 -16.07 12.90
N GLY A 163 -5.58 -16.53 13.51
CA GLY A 163 -4.32 -15.81 13.47
C GLY A 163 -3.76 -15.65 12.07
N ILE A 164 -2.92 -14.63 11.89
CA ILE A 164 -2.38 -14.20 10.60
C ILE A 164 -1.59 -15.30 9.87
N ARG A 165 -0.92 -16.18 10.62
CA ARG A 165 -0.16 -17.30 10.07
C ARG A 165 -1.04 -18.47 9.62
N THR A 166 -2.34 -18.45 9.88
CA THR A 166 -3.19 -19.65 9.77
C THR A 166 -4.07 -19.59 8.55
N CYS A 167 -4.08 -20.68 7.77
CA CYS A 167 -5.00 -20.83 6.66
C CYS A 167 -6.46 -20.84 7.15
N HIS A 168 -7.31 -20.04 6.53
CA HIS A 168 -8.72 -19.94 6.92
C HIS A 168 -9.49 -21.26 6.70
N ARG A 169 -9.14 -22.03 5.65
CA ARG A 169 -9.84 -23.28 5.29
C ARG A 169 -9.30 -24.50 6.04
N CYS A 170 -8.00 -24.81 5.89
CA CYS A 170 -7.40 -26.04 6.41
C CYS A 170 -6.62 -25.88 7.71
N ARG A 171 -6.52 -24.66 8.25
CA ARG A 171 -5.79 -24.34 9.50
C ARG A 171 -4.28 -24.60 9.48
N HIS A 172 -3.74 -25.06 8.35
CA HIS A 172 -2.30 -25.22 8.21
C HIS A 172 -1.60 -23.87 8.23
N SER A 173 -0.36 -23.84 8.70
CA SER A 173 0.43 -22.61 8.72
C SER A 173 0.77 -22.18 7.30
N LEU A 174 0.52 -20.92 7.00
CA LEU A 174 0.93 -20.25 5.76
C LEU A 174 2.45 -20.07 5.68
N ALA A 175 3.13 -20.16 6.83
CA ALA A 175 4.58 -20.08 6.95
C ALA A 175 5.28 -21.46 6.93
N ALA A 176 4.53 -22.57 6.85
CA ALA A 176 5.11 -23.91 6.96
C ALA A 176 5.96 -24.32 5.76
N LEU A 177 5.59 -23.89 4.55
CA LEU A 177 6.40 -24.18 3.36
C LEU A 177 7.62 -23.28 3.34
N ARG A 178 8.79 -23.92 3.51
CA ARG A 178 10.10 -23.27 3.44
C ARG A 178 10.42 -22.84 2.02
N ARG A 179 11.22 -21.78 1.91
CA ARG A 179 11.86 -21.41 0.65
C ARG A 179 12.55 -22.62 0.02
N SER A 180 12.27 -22.86 -1.25
CA SER A 180 12.95 -23.87 -2.07
C SER A 180 14.05 -23.22 -2.92
N ALA A 181 15.02 -24.01 -3.39
CA ALA A 181 16.03 -23.52 -4.35
C ALA A 181 15.41 -23.14 -5.72
N ALA A 182 14.20 -23.64 -6.01
CA ALA A 182 13.46 -23.34 -7.22
C ALA A 182 12.67 -22.01 -7.14
N ASP A 183 12.62 -21.37 -5.96
CA ASP A 183 11.89 -20.11 -5.80
C ASP A 183 12.60 -19.01 -6.59
N ALA A 184 11.88 -18.36 -7.52
CA ALA A 184 12.43 -17.28 -8.33
C ALA A 184 12.97 -16.15 -7.45
N ARG A 185 14.21 -15.75 -7.71
CA ARG A 185 14.88 -14.67 -6.96
C ARG A 185 14.78 -13.34 -7.70
N ALA A 186 14.22 -12.33 -7.06
CA ALA A 186 14.14 -10.99 -7.63
C ALA A 186 15.50 -10.29 -7.65
N THR A 187 15.79 -9.57 -8.74
CA THR A 187 16.91 -8.63 -8.82
C THR A 187 16.55 -7.29 -8.16
N ASP A 188 17.56 -6.46 -7.87
CA ASP A 188 17.34 -5.15 -7.27
C ASP A 188 16.51 -4.21 -8.15
N THR A 189 16.63 -4.35 -9.48
CA THR A 189 15.79 -3.61 -10.45
C THR A 189 14.31 -3.94 -10.28
N ILE A 190 13.96 -5.23 -10.18
CA ILE A 190 12.57 -5.67 -9.98
C ILE A 190 12.02 -5.11 -8.67
N ILE A 191 12.79 -5.24 -7.59
CA ILE A 191 12.40 -4.74 -6.26
C ILE A 191 12.20 -3.22 -6.26
N THR A 192 13.08 -2.48 -6.93
CA THR A 192 13.00 -1.03 -7.04
C THR A 192 11.77 -0.59 -7.84
N LEU A 193 11.51 -1.26 -8.98
CA LEU A 193 10.37 -0.96 -9.81
C LEU A 193 9.03 -1.18 -9.09
N GLN A 194 8.83 -2.34 -8.44
CA GLN A 194 7.59 -2.61 -7.70
C GLN A 194 7.38 -1.61 -6.55
N ARG A 195 8.46 -1.13 -5.90
CA ARG A 195 8.40 -0.09 -4.87
C ARG A 195 7.88 1.22 -5.45
N HIS A 196 8.43 1.67 -6.56
CA HIS A 196 7.97 2.91 -7.19
C HIS A 196 6.50 2.84 -7.61
N VAL A 197 6.08 1.74 -8.24
CA VAL A 197 4.69 1.56 -8.69
C VAL A 197 3.71 1.58 -7.51
N VAL A 198 4.01 0.84 -6.43
CA VAL A 198 3.12 0.77 -5.26
C VAL A 198 3.12 2.08 -4.48
N THR A 199 4.28 2.70 -4.25
CA THR A 199 4.35 4.00 -3.56
C THR A 199 3.56 5.07 -4.33
N ALA A 200 3.71 5.12 -5.65
CA ALA A 200 2.91 5.99 -6.51
C ALA A 200 1.39 5.75 -6.37
N SER A 201 0.98 4.52 -6.10
CA SER A 201 -0.44 4.16 -5.98
C SER A 201 -1.05 4.50 -4.61
N LEU A 202 -0.21 4.72 -3.61
CA LEU A 202 -0.61 5.01 -2.23
C LEU A 202 -0.57 6.51 -1.89
N ILE A 203 0.21 7.29 -2.63
CA ILE A 203 0.27 8.75 -2.43
C ILE A 203 -1.10 9.33 -2.81
N ASP A 204 -1.66 10.15 -1.93
CA ASP A 204 -2.84 10.91 -2.27
C ASP A 204 -2.48 11.85 -3.41
N MET A 205 -3.29 11.78 -4.47
CA MET A 205 -3.14 12.70 -5.59
C MET A 205 -3.19 14.14 -5.08
N GLU A 206 -3.88 14.39 -3.97
CA GLU A 206 -3.94 15.71 -3.33
C GLU A 206 -2.59 16.26 -2.84
N GLU A 207 -1.73 15.40 -2.29
CA GLU A 207 -0.39 15.76 -1.77
C GLU A 207 0.64 15.96 -2.89
N ILE A 208 0.30 15.59 -4.13
CA ILE A 208 1.16 15.81 -5.29
C ILE A 208 0.94 17.25 -5.77
N ASP A 209 1.92 18.10 -5.51
CA ASP A 209 1.94 19.49 -5.95
C ASP A 209 1.69 19.61 -7.47
N GLY A 210 0.60 20.30 -7.82
CA GLY A 210 0.30 20.73 -9.19
C GLY A 210 -0.50 19.72 -10.03
N PRO A 211 -1.46 20.21 -10.85
CA PRO A 211 -2.34 19.38 -11.67
C PRO A 211 -1.61 18.52 -12.71
N VAL A 212 -0.43 18.95 -13.16
CA VAL A 212 0.41 18.22 -14.12
C VAL A 212 0.95 16.92 -13.52
N ASN A 213 1.42 16.95 -12.27
CA ASN A 213 2.00 15.77 -11.62
C ASN A 213 0.92 14.72 -11.30
N ARG A 214 -0.28 15.17 -10.90
CA ARG A 214 -1.47 14.32 -10.77
C ARG A 214 -1.85 13.68 -12.10
N CYS A 215 -2.00 14.47 -13.16
CA CYS A 215 -2.33 13.95 -14.47
C CYS A 215 -1.28 12.95 -14.98
N VAL A 216 0.01 13.21 -14.76
CA VAL A 216 1.11 12.33 -15.20
C VAL A 216 1.13 11.01 -14.44
N LEU A 217 0.97 11.02 -13.11
CA LEU A 217 0.94 9.77 -12.33
C LEU A 217 -0.29 8.93 -12.68
N ARG A 218 -1.44 9.59 -12.82
CA ARG A 218 -2.67 8.95 -13.29
C ARG A 218 -2.51 8.39 -14.70
N TRP A 219 -1.91 9.15 -15.63
CA TRP A 219 -1.62 8.68 -16.98
C TRP A 219 -0.62 7.53 -17.01
N TYR A 220 0.40 7.56 -16.16
CA TYR A 220 1.37 6.48 -16.02
C TYR A 220 0.69 5.20 -15.52
N LEU A 221 -0.12 5.29 -14.46
CA LEU A 221 -0.88 4.15 -13.95
C LEU A 221 -1.93 3.67 -14.97
N LEU A 222 -2.60 4.57 -15.69
CA LEU A 222 -3.54 4.24 -16.77
C LEU A 222 -2.85 3.52 -17.94
N TRP A 223 -1.71 4.05 -18.38
CA TRP A 223 -0.88 3.45 -19.43
C TRP A 223 -0.36 2.09 -18.97
N TYR A 224 0.15 1.99 -17.75
CA TYR A 224 0.66 0.76 -17.16
C TYR A 224 -0.42 -0.34 -17.12
N VAL A 225 -1.62 -0.01 -16.62
CA VAL A 225 -2.76 -0.93 -16.62
C VAL A 225 -3.17 -1.30 -18.05
N ARG A 226 -3.22 -0.36 -18.99
CA ARG A 226 -3.59 -0.66 -20.40
C ARG A 226 -2.60 -1.56 -21.12
N GLN A 227 -1.31 -1.33 -20.95
CA GLN A 227 -0.26 -2.05 -21.67
C GLN A 227 -0.01 -3.44 -21.11
N TYR A 228 -0.06 -3.58 -19.78
CA TYR A 228 0.33 -4.83 -19.11
C TYR A 228 -0.86 -5.63 -18.55
N ARG A 229 -2.10 -5.14 -18.70
CA ARG A 229 -3.35 -5.83 -18.33
C ARG A 229 -4.46 -5.68 -19.40
N PRO A 230 -4.26 -6.22 -20.62
CA PRO A 230 -5.25 -6.12 -21.70
C PRO A 230 -6.61 -6.76 -21.36
N GLU A 231 -6.67 -7.67 -20.39
CA GLU A 231 -7.92 -8.27 -19.89
C GLU A 231 -8.94 -7.26 -19.32
N PHE A 232 -8.53 -6.01 -19.02
CA PHE A 232 -9.41 -4.94 -18.54
C PHE A 232 -9.64 -3.81 -19.55
N GLY A 233 -9.13 -3.98 -20.78
CA GLY A 233 -9.34 -3.07 -21.91
C GLY A 233 -10.26 -3.69 -22.95
N THR A 234 -11.39 -3.03 -23.25
CA THR A 234 -12.26 -3.38 -24.38
C THR A 234 -11.58 -3.06 -25.70
N THR A 235 -10.64 -3.88 -26.15
CA THR A 235 -10.25 -3.98 -27.56
C THR A 235 -9.74 -5.38 -27.83
N VAL A 236 -10.63 -6.20 -28.40
CA VAL A 236 -10.29 -7.44 -29.10
C VAL A 236 -9.31 -7.07 -30.23
N GLY A 237 -8.14 -7.70 -30.26
CA GLY A 237 -7.30 -7.74 -31.47
C GLY A 237 -5.95 -7.03 -31.48
N ALA A 238 -5.45 -6.47 -30.37
CA ALA A 238 -4.07 -5.95 -30.35
C ALA A 238 -3.07 -7.08 -30.06
N GLN A 239 -2.21 -7.40 -31.03
CA GLN A 239 -1.06 -8.28 -30.87
C GLN A 239 -0.27 -7.92 -29.61
N ARG A 240 0.11 -8.94 -28.83
CA ARG A 240 0.95 -8.81 -27.62
C ARG A 240 2.20 -8.01 -27.97
N PRO A 241 2.46 -6.82 -27.38
CA PRO A 241 3.74 -6.17 -27.53
C PRO A 241 4.80 -7.07 -26.90
N ARG A 242 5.85 -7.37 -27.65
CA ARG A 242 6.95 -8.26 -27.29
C ARG A 242 8.00 -7.55 -26.41
N ALA A 243 7.61 -6.54 -25.65
CA ALA A 243 8.51 -5.81 -24.77
C ALA A 243 8.60 -6.51 -23.41
N SER A 244 9.81 -6.89 -23.03
CA SER A 244 10.06 -7.64 -21.81
C SER A 244 10.04 -6.70 -20.61
N PHE A 245 9.78 -7.25 -19.41
CA PHE A 245 9.80 -6.51 -18.13
C PHE A 245 11.14 -5.79 -17.86
N LEU A 246 12.21 -6.12 -18.60
CA LEU A 246 13.53 -5.48 -18.52
C LEU A 246 13.56 -4.10 -19.19
N ASP A 247 12.70 -3.83 -20.18
CA ASP A 247 12.74 -2.60 -20.98
C ASP A 247 12.28 -1.36 -20.18
N ILE A 248 11.57 -1.54 -19.06
CA ILE A 248 11.17 -0.45 -18.14
C ILE A 248 12.35 0.01 -17.27
N GLY A 249 13.29 -0.89 -16.97
CA GLY A 249 14.46 -0.59 -16.15
C GLY A 249 15.43 0.37 -16.85
N ASP A 250 15.56 0.23 -18.17
CA ASP A 250 16.49 1.00 -18.98
C ASP A 250 16.00 2.44 -19.24
N ASP A 251 14.68 2.68 -19.21
CA ASP A 251 14.09 4.01 -19.39
C ASP A 251 13.77 4.74 -18.08
N LEU A 252 13.87 4.08 -16.92
CA LEU A 252 13.66 4.72 -15.61
C LEU A 252 14.62 5.92 -15.36
N PRO A 253 15.91 5.87 -15.76
CA PRO A 253 16.79 7.03 -15.71
C PRO A 253 16.33 8.17 -16.63
N ASN A 254 15.75 7.89 -17.79
CA ASN A 254 15.21 8.89 -18.71
C ASN A 254 13.93 9.53 -18.18
N ILE A 255 13.03 8.74 -17.59
CA ILE A 255 11.81 9.22 -16.93
C ILE A 255 12.17 10.10 -15.72
N LEU A 256 13.14 9.68 -14.90
CA LEU A 256 13.67 10.47 -13.79
C LEU A 256 14.49 11.68 -14.26
N ALA A 257 15.18 11.61 -15.39
CA ALA A 257 15.93 12.73 -15.99
C ALA A 257 15.00 13.77 -16.63
N MET A 258 13.88 13.35 -17.25
CA MET A 258 12.79 14.25 -17.65
C MET A 258 12.21 14.98 -16.43
N TYR A 259 12.09 14.26 -15.30
CA TYR A 259 11.65 14.82 -14.02
C TYR A 259 12.63 15.86 -13.45
N LYS A 260 13.96 15.63 -13.54
CA LYS A 260 14.99 16.58 -13.10
C LYS A 260 15.12 17.80 -14.02
N ARG A 261 15.03 17.64 -15.35
CA ARG A 261 15.12 18.76 -16.32
C ARG A 261 13.98 19.76 -16.20
N ARG A 262 12.77 19.32 -15.82
CA ARG A 262 11.63 20.24 -15.61
C ARG A 262 11.60 20.92 -14.24
N ARG A 263 12.24 20.37 -13.20
CA ARG A 263 12.33 20.98 -11.87
C ARG A 263 13.33 22.15 -11.79
N TRP A 264 14.33 22.17 -12.67
CA TRP A 264 15.36 23.24 -12.73
C TRP A 264 15.42 23.99 -14.08
N GLY A 265 14.56 23.63 -15.05
CA GLY A 265 14.59 24.18 -16.41
C GLY A 265 13.66 25.37 -16.68
N SER A 266 12.91 25.87 -15.69
CA SER A 266 12.00 27.01 -15.85
C SER A 266 12.42 28.26 -15.04
N THR A 267 13.72 28.43 -14.78
CA THR A 267 14.27 29.70 -14.26
C THR A 267 15.50 30.19 -15.02
N LEU A 268 15.58 29.92 -16.31
CA LEU A 268 16.52 30.62 -17.22
C LEU A 268 15.77 31.05 -18.49
N ARG A 269 14.76 31.90 -18.30
CA ARG A 269 14.42 32.89 -19.33
C ARG A 269 15.44 34.02 -19.13
N GLN A 270 16.24 34.28 -20.16
CA GLN A 270 17.25 35.33 -20.22
C GLN A 270 16.72 36.62 -19.57
N SER A 271 17.18 36.93 -18.36
CA SER A 271 17.15 38.28 -17.84
C SER A 271 18.12 39.09 -18.68
N ARG A 272 17.64 40.19 -19.26
CA ARG A 272 18.50 41.28 -19.74
C ARG A 272 19.50 41.63 -18.64
N ALA A 273 20.74 41.92 -19.04
CA ALA A 273 21.78 42.39 -18.15
C ALA A 273 21.27 43.56 -17.28
N PRO A 274 21.68 43.65 -16.00
CA PRO A 274 21.33 44.77 -15.16
C PRO A 274 21.98 46.04 -15.71
N THR A 275 21.18 47.06 -15.97
CA THR A 275 21.66 48.45 -16.07
C THR A 275 22.29 48.84 -14.73
N GLU A 276 23.47 49.48 -14.78
CA GLU A 276 24.21 49.96 -13.62
C GLU A 276 23.33 50.76 -12.65
N PRO A 277 23.46 50.56 -11.34
CA PRO A 277 22.84 51.43 -10.35
C PRO A 277 23.59 52.78 -10.27
N PRO A 278 22.89 53.92 -10.02
CA PRO A 278 23.55 55.20 -9.85
C PRO A 278 24.47 55.20 -8.62
N ALA A 279 25.63 55.84 -8.76
CA ALA A 279 26.65 55.95 -7.72
C ALA A 279 26.13 56.66 -6.47
N VAL A 280 26.27 56.02 -5.30
CA VAL A 280 26.03 56.62 -3.98
C VAL A 280 27.39 56.82 -3.29
N PRO A 281 27.66 58.00 -2.68
CA PRO A 281 29.02 58.40 -2.33
C PRO A 281 29.55 57.66 -1.09
N ARG A 282 30.85 57.31 -1.15
CA ARG A 282 31.61 56.70 -0.05
C ARG A 282 31.58 57.59 1.19
N LYS A 283 31.08 57.09 2.33
CA LYS A 283 31.34 57.65 3.66
C LYS A 283 32.19 56.68 4.50
N ARG A 284 33.02 57.31 5.32
CA ARG A 284 34.33 56.89 5.83
C ARG A 284 34.29 55.72 6.82
N VAL A 285 35.37 54.95 6.77
CA VAL A 285 35.83 53.98 7.76
C VAL A 285 36.12 54.69 9.09
N ILE A 286 35.68 54.12 10.21
CA ILE A 286 36.28 54.33 11.54
C ILE A 286 36.48 52.93 12.16
N PRO A 287 37.70 52.55 12.56
CA PRO A 287 38.02 51.21 13.05
C PRO A 287 38.07 51.20 14.61
N PRO A 288 38.53 50.12 15.29
CA PRO A 288 37.70 49.33 16.18
C PRO A 288 38.05 49.54 17.67
N TRP A 289 37.17 49.08 18.53
CA TRP A 289 37.54 48.40 19.78
C TRP A 289 36.54 47.28 20.03
#